data_AF-A0A8T1IXN1-F1
#
_entry.id   AF-A0A8T1IXN1-F1
#
_cell.length_a   1.000
_cell.length_b   1.000
_cell.length_c   1.000
_cell.angle_alpha   90.00
_cell.angle_beta   90.00
_cell.angle_gamma   90.00
#
_symmetry.space_group_name_H-M   'P 1'
#
loop_
_entity.id
_entity.type
_entity.pdbx_description
1 polymer ?
#
loop_
_entity_poly.entity_id
_entity_poly.type
_entity_poly.pdbx_seq_one_letter_code
_entity_poly.pdbx_strand_id
1 'polypeptide(L)' 'MVFTIIVNLYAKDGVEDQLRAKLAEAAQTYSKDAGVLGWYPMQNVSDSRKWTIVERYDQES' A
#
# COMPACT_ATOMS: atom_id res chain seq x y z
N MET A 1 12.24 -16.81 -4.84
CA MET A 1 11.67 -15.92 -5.87
C MET A 1 10.83 -14.89 -5.13
N VAL A 2 10.80 -13.63 -5.55
CA VAL A 2 10.00 -12.59 -4.85
C VAL A 2 8.91 -12.13 -5.79
N PHE A 3 7.67 -12.17 -5.34
CA PHE A 3 6.52 -11.66 -6.06
C PHE A 3 6.28 -10.22 -5.63
N THR A 4 6.14 -9.33 -6.62
CA THR A 4 5.88 -7.91 -6.35
C THR A 4 4.59 -7.50 -7.02
N ILE A 5 3.62 -7.05 -6.23
CA ILE A 5 2.35 -6.50 -6.71
C ILE A 5 2.41 -4.98 -6.57
N ILE A 6 2.10 -4.29 -7.67
CA ILE A 6 2.03 -2.83 -7.71
C ILE A 6 0.57 -2.43 -7.86
N VAL A 7 -0.01 -1.92 -6.78
CA VAL A 7 -1.37 -1.40 -6.78
C VAL A 7 -1.33 0.10 -6.97
N ASN A 8 -2.01 0.59 -8.00
CA ASN A 8 -2.20 2.02 -8.21
C ASN A 8 -3.67 2.35 -7.94
N LEU A 9 -3.91 3.34 -7.08
CA LEU A 9 -5.25 3.79 -6.77
C LEU A 9 -5.34 5.31 -6.75
N TYR A 10 -6.57 5.79 -6.97
CA TYR A 10 -6.92 7.19 -6.97
C TYR A 10 -8.04 7.43 -5.96
N ALA A 11 -7.78 8.30 -4.99
CA ALA A 11 -8.73 8.67 -3.97
C ALA A 11 -9.84 9.55 -4.56
N LYS A 12 -11.03 9.47 -3.96
CA LYS A 12 -12.05 10.49 -4.16
C LYS A 12 -11.63 11.79 -3.44
N ASP A 13 -12.26 12.89 -3.80
CA ASP A 13 -12.02 14.18 -3.16
C ASP A 13 -12.48 14.17 -1.69
N GLY A 14 -11.64 14.74 -0.81
CA GLY A 14 -11.96 14.96 0.60
C GLY A 14 -11.81 13.75 1.51
N VAL A 15 -11.25 12.63 1.02
CA VAL A 15 -11.02 11.40 1.82
C VAL A 15 -9.53 11.04 1.95
N GLU A 16 -8.62 11.93 1.55
CA GLU A 16 -7.18 11.68 1.47
C GLU A 16 -6.59 11.31 2.84
N ASP A 17 -7.00 12.00 3.90
CA ASP A 17 -6.50 11.72 5.26
C ASP A 17 -7.07 10.41 5.82
N GLN A 18 -8.34 10.13 5.54
CA GLN A 18 -8.95 8.85 5.91
C GLN A 18 -8.28 7.68 5.19
N LEU A 19 -7.99 7.85 3.90
CA LEU A 19 -7.26 6.86 3.11
C LEU A 19 -5.84 6.66 3.63
N ARG A 20 -5.09 7.75 3.91
CA ARG A 20 -3.75 7.68 4.52
C ARG A 20 -3.77 6.88 5.82
N ALA A 21 -4.71 7.17 6.72
CA ALA A 21 -4.82 6.47 8.00
C ALA A 21 -5.09 4.97 7.79
N LYS A 22 -6.02 4.62 6.90
CA LYS A 22 -6.33 3.22 6.57
C LYS A 22 -5.16 2.48 5.94
N LEU A 23 -4.42 3.14 5.04
CA LEU A 23 -3.24 2.54 4.41
C LEU A 23 -2.09 2.36 5.41
N ALA A 24 -1.92 3.26 6.38
CA ALA A 24 -0.95 3.10 7.45
C ALA A 24 -1.29 1.92 8.38
N GLU A 25 -2.56 1.78 8.74
CA GLU A 25 -3.07 0.64 9.52
C GLU A 25 -2.89 -0.69 8.76
N ALA A 26 -3.23 -0.70 7.47
CA ALA A 26 -3.04 -1.85 6.59
C ALA A 26 -1.56 -2.24 6.50
N ALA A 27 -0.66 -1.27 6.30
CA ALA A 27 0.78 -1.52 6.25
C ALA A 27 1.30 -2.16 7.53
N GLN A 28 0.85 -1.68 8.70
CA GLN A 28 1.24 -2.25 9.98
C GLN A 28 0.70 -3.67 10.21
N THR A 29 -0.47 -3.95 9.66
CA THR A 29 -1.13 -5.27 9.76
C THR A 29 -0.47 -6.26 8.83
N TYR A 30 -0.47 -6.01 7.52
CA TYR A 30 0.02 -6.95 6.51
C TYR A 30 1.53 -7.17 6.57
N SER A 31 2.33 -6.21 7.03
CA SER A 31 3.77 -6.43 7.21
C SER A 31 4.12 -7.49 8.27
N LYS A 32 3.12 -7.96 9.05
CA LYS A 32 3.29 -9.02 10.05
C LYS A 32 2.86 -10.39 9.54
N ASP A 33 2.20 -10.46 8.37
CA ASP A 33 1.68 -11.71 7.85
C ASP A 33 2.83 -12.60 7.34
N ALA A 34 2.69 -13.91 7.57
CA ALA A 34 3.69 -14.87 7.14
C ALA A 34 3.80 -14.86 5.61
N GLY A 35 5.03 -14.72 5.12
CA GLY A 35 5.32 -14.64 3.68
C GLY A 35 5.29 -13.23 3.09
N VAL A 36 4.86 -12.22 3.86
CA VAL A 36 4.98 -10.81 3.47
C VAL A 36 6.39 -10.32 3.74
N LEU A 37 7.09 -9.97 2.67
CA LEU A 37 8.43 -9.36 2.71
C LEU A 37 8.38 -7.84 2.85
N GLY A 38 7.24 -7.23 2.54
CA GLY A 38 7.00 -5.82 2.78
C GLY A 38 5.73 -5.28 2.13
N TRP A 39 5.11 -4.32 2.79
CA TRP A 39 3.88 -3.67 2.32
C TRP A 39 4.02 -2.15 2.52
N TYR A 40 4.17 -1.41 1.41
CA TYR A 40 4.58 -0.01 1.44
C TYR A 40 3.58 0.89 0.70
N PRO A 41 2.74 1.65 1.42
CA PRO A 41 1.88 2.66 0.82
C PRO A 41 2.69 3.94 0.57
N MET A 42 2.66 4.44 -0.66
CA MET A 42 3.36 5.65 -1.09
C MET A 42 2.37 6.63 -1.69
N GLN A 43 2.32 7.84 -1.15
CA GLN A 43 1.54 8.93 -1.71
C GLN A 43 2.37 9.65 -2.79
N ASN A 44 1.72 10.04 -3.89
CA ASN A 44 2.36 10.88 -4.89
C ASN A 44 2.64 12.28 -4.31
N VAL A 45 3.81 12.83 -4.65
CA VAL A 45 4.27 14.13 -4.14
C VAL A 45 3.53 15.33 -4.74
N SER A 46 2.95 15.17 -5.92
CA SER A 46 2.26 16.23 -6.67
C SER A 46 0.74 16.12 -6.61
N ASP A 47 0.20 14.95 -6.30
CA ASP A 47 -1.23 14.68 -6.22
C ASP A 47 -1.56 13.83 -4.99
N SER A 48 -2.15 14.45 -3.97
CA SER A 48 -2.51 13.79 -2.71
C SER A 48 -3.52 12.65 -2.88
N ARG A 49 -4.27 12.61 -3.99
CA ARG A 49 -5.24 11.57 -4.30
C ARG A 49 -4.60 10.36 -4.94
N LYS A 50 -3.38 10.48 -5.49
CA LYS A 50 -2.70 9.38 -6.17
C LYS A 50 -1.82 8.59 -5.21
N TRP A 51 -2.00 7.28 -5.21
CA TRP A 51 -1.26 6.36 -4.35
C TRP A 51 -0.73 5.17 -5.13
N THR A 52 0.43 4.68 -4.68
CA THR A 52 1.03 3.44 -5.13
C THR A 52 1.35 2.59 -3.91
N ILE A 53 0.88 1.35 -3.89
CA ILE A 53 1.21 0.38 -2.85
C ILE A 53 2.14 -0.67 -3.46
N VAL A 54 3.28 -0.89 -2.81
CA VAL A 54 4.24 -1.93 -3.20
C VAL A 54 4.12 -3.06 -2.20
N GLU A 55 3.63 -4.20 -2.67
CA GLU A 55 3.49 -5.42 -1.89
C GLU A 55 4.51 -6.44 -2.36
N ARG A 56 5.20 -7.08 -1.42
CA ARG A 56 6.26 -8.05 -1.70
C ARG A 56 6.00 -9.32 -0.92
N TYR A 57 6.01 -10.45 -1.62
CA TYR A 57 5.75 -11.78 -1.05
C TYR A 57 6.84 -12.77 -1.42
N ASP A 58 7.10 -13.75 -0.54
CA ASP A 58 8.07 -14.83 -0.76
C ASP A 58 7.52 -16.00 -1.60
N GLN A 59 6.19 -16.08 -1.72
CA GLN A 59 5.41 -17.05 -2.47
C GLN A 59 4.39 -16.32 -3.35
N GLU A 60 3.83 -17.02 -4.35
CA GLU A 60 2.72 -16.49 -5.14
C GLU A 60 1.47 -16.45 -4.24
N SER A 61 0.87 -15.26 -4.10
CA SER A 61 -0.26 -15.01 -3.19
C SER A 61 -1.61 -15.30 -3.85
#